data_AF-A0AAV3VUU8-F1
#
_entry.id   AF-A0AAV3VUU8-F1
#
_cell.length_a   1.000
_cell.length_b   1.000
_cell.length_c   1.000
_cell.angle_alpha   90.00
_cell.angle_beta   90.00
_cell.angle_gamma   90.00
#
_symmetry.space_group_name_H-M   'P 1'
#
loop_
_entity.id
_entity.type
_entity.pdbx_description
1 polymer ?
#
loop_
_entity_poly.entity_id
_entity_poly.type
_entity_poly.pdbx_seq_one_letter_code
_entity_poly.pdbx_strand_id
1 'polypeptide(L)'
;MNIDNLMREHKGIFEEINYINESINNKKFESDLLDITTHINKLAGKLKIHLSSEDKFLYPNLLNGDDNKLKNLANSYINEMGGISDTFTNYKNKFNTKSKIISEGNEVFTSETKKILVAIEKRISKEENELYKLIR
;
A
#
# COMPACT_ATOMS: atom_id res chain seq x y z
N MET A 1 -8.30 13.65 -15.02
CA MET A 1 -7.46 12.86 -14.10
C MET A 1 -6.77 11.76 -14.90
N ASN A 2 -5.48 11.52 -14.70
CA ASN A 2 -4.73 10.58 -15.53
C ASN A 2 -4.60 9.22 -14.83
N ILE A 3 -5.44 8.25 -15.23
CA ILE A 3 -5.35 6.86 -14.76
C ILE A 3 -3.95 6.28 -15.00
N ASP A 4 -3.25 6.69 -16.06
CA ASP A 4 -1.88 6.23 -16.33
C ASP A 4 -0.89 6.67 -15.24
N ASN A 5 -1.13 7.80 -14.57
CA ASN A 5 -0.31 8.22 -13.43
C ASN A 5 -0.56 7.32 -12.21
N LEU A 6 -1.81 6.98 -11.91
CA LEU A 6 -2.16 6.07 -10.81
C LEU A 6 -1.59 4.66 -11.07
N MET A 7 -1.68 4.17 -12.31
CA MET A 7 -1.05 2.91 -12.72
C MET A 7 0.49 2.94 -12.56
N ARG A 8 1.13 4.08 -12.85
CA ARG A 8 2.57 4.24 -12.60
C ARG A 8 2.89 4.22 -11.10
N GLU A 9 2.07 4.84 -10.27
CA GLU A 9 2.21 4.81 -8.81
C GLU A 9 2.06 3.38 -8.29
N HIS A 10 1.06 2.62 -8.76
CA HIS A 10 0.86 1.20 -8.42
C HIS A 10 2.08 0.36 -8.75
N LYS A 11 2.64 0.50 -9.95
CA LYS A 11 3.87 -0.20 -10.33
C LYS A 11 4.98 0.08 -9.31
N GLY A 12 5.17 1.34 -8.95
CA GLY A 12 6.16 1.74 -7.95
C GLY A 12 5.89 1.15 -6.57
N ILE A 13 4.62 0.98 -6.16
CA ILE A 13 4.25 0.33 -4.91
C ILE A 13 4.57 -1.16 -4.96
N PHE A 14 4.16 -1.86 -6.02
CA PHE A 14 4.45 -3.28 -6.22
C PHE A 14 5.96 -3.59 -6.25
N GLU A 15 6.77 -2.72 -6.86
CA GLU A 15 8.23 -2.84 -6.82
C GLU A 15 8.78 -2.90 -5.38
N GLU A 16 8.29 -2.03 -4.49
CA GLU A 16 8.72 -2.05 -3.08
C GLU A 16 8.16 -3.26 -2.33
N ILE A 17 6.90 -3.64 -2.58
CA ILE A 17 6.27 -4.81 -1.95
C ILE A 17 7.03 -6.09 -2.32
N ASN A 18 7.31 -6.30 -3.60
CA ASN A 18 8.05 -7.46 -4.09
C ASN A 18 9.43 -7.53 -3.45
N TYR A 19 10.15 -6.40 -3.43
CA TYR A 19 11.48 -6.34 -2.81
C TYR A 19 11.45 -6.73 -1.33
N ILE A 20 10.51 -6.16 -0.56
CA ILE A 20 10.38 -6.46 0.88
C ILE A 20 10.03 -7.94 1.06
N ASN A 21 9.06 -8.46 0.30
CA ASN A 21 8.61 -9.84 0.41
C ASN A 21 9.73 -10.83 0.04
N GLU A 22 10.48 -10.60 -1.03
CA GLU A 22 11.65 -11.41 -1.38
C GLU A 22 12.72 -11.36 -0.29
N SER A 23 13.00 -10.16 0.23
CA SER A 23 14.02 -9.95 1.25
C SER A 23 13.71 -10.71 2.54
N ILE A 24 12.49 -10.62 3.07
CA ILE A 24 12.11 -11.31 4.33
C ILE A 24 12.00 -12.84 4.19
N ASN A 25 11.91 -13.37 2.95
CA ASN A 25 11.92 -14.80 2.69
C ASN A 25 13.33 -15.35 2.45
N ASN A 26 14.35 -14.49 2.40
CA ASN A 26 15.74 -14.89 2.29
C ASN A 26 16.26 -15.44 3.63
N LYS A 27 17.00 -16.56 3.60
CA LYS A 27 17.59 -17.21 4.78
C LYS A 27 18.56 -16.33 5.58
N LYS A 28 19.00 -15.19 5.03
CA LYS A 28 19.95 -14.27 5.65
C LYS A 28 19.40 -12.86 5.87
N PHE A 29 18.08 -12.64 5.79
CA PHE A 29 17.49 -11.30 5.82
C PHE A 29 17.87 -10.45 7.05
N GLU A 30 18.28 -11.08 8.15
CA GLU A 30 18.78 -10.40 9.36
C GLU A 30 20.02 -9.52 9.10
N SER A 31 20.86 -9.87 8.11
CA SER A 31 21.96 -9.00 7.68
C SER A 31 21.47 -7.76 6.93
N ASP A 32 20.29 -7.85 6.33
CA ASP A 32 19.78 -6.90 5.36
C ASP A 32 18.69 -5.99 5.98
N LEU A 33 18.45 -6.07 7.29
CA LEU A 33 17.41 -5.31 7.99
C LEU A 33 17.45 -3.80 7.74
N LEU A 34 18.64 -3.21 7.61
CA LEU A 34 18.78 -1.79 7.30
C LEU A 34 18.17 -1.46 5.93
N ASP A 35 18.45 -2.30 4.95
CA ASP A 35 17.95 -2.13 3.59
C ASP A 35 16.44 -2.41 3.53
N ILE A 36 15.96 -3.46 4.18
CA ILE A 36 14.53 -3.76 4.30
C ILE A 36 13.77 -2.59 4.92
N THR A 37 14.29 -1.98 6.00
CA THR A 37 13.65 -0.81 6.63
C THR A 37 13.64 0.41 5.71
N THR A 38 14.66 0.54 4.85
CA THR A 38 14.70 1.59 3.82
C THR A 38 13.56 1.40 2.82
N HIS A 39 13.34 0.17 2.36
CA HIS A 39 12.24 -0.18 1.45
C HIS A 39 10.86 -0.03 2.10
N ILE A 40 10.69 -0.38 3.38
CA ILE A 40 9.46 -0.09 4.14
C ILE A 40 9.16 1.42 4.16
N ASN A 41 10.18 2.24 4.39
CA ASN A 41 10.02 3.70 4.41
C ASN A 41 9.74 4.28 3.01
N LYS A 42 10.33 3.72 1.95
CA LYS A 42 10.00 4.07 0.55
C LYS A 42 8.53 3.72 0.23
N LEU A 43 8.10 2.50 0.56
CA LEU A 43 6.71 2.06 0.41
C LEU A 43 5.74 3.02 1.10
N ALA A 44 6.08 3.46 2.33
CA ALA A 44 5.27 4.44 3.04
C ALA A 44 5.14 5.79 2.31
N GLY A 45 6.24 6.28 1.71
CA GLY A 45 6.23 7.48 0.90
C GLY A 45 5.35 7.33 -0.34
N LYS A 46 5.49 6.20 -1.06
CA LYS A 46 4.71 5.91 -2.27
C LYS A 46 3.22 5.77 -1.99
N LEU A 47 2.84 5.04 -0.94
CA LEU A 47 1.44 4.94 -0.50
C LEU A 47 0.88 6.31 -0.16
N LYS A 48 1.60 7.15 0.58
CA LYS A 48 1.13 8.50 0.90
C LYS A 48 0.87 9.36 -0.34
N ILE A 49 1.74 9.28 -1.35
CA ILE A 49 1.57 10.01 -2.61
C ILE A 49 0.31 9.49 -3.33
N HIS A 50 0.21 8.17 -3.48
CA HIS A 50 -0.90 7.52 -4.15
C HIS A 50 -2.26 7.86 -3.51
N LEU A 51 -2.38 7.68 -2.20
CA LEU A 51 -3.59 8.04 -1.45
C LEU A 51 -3.96 9.52 -1.62
N SER A 52 -2.96 10.41 -1.57
CA SER A 52 -3.20 11.84 -1.79
C SER A 52 -3.65 12.13 -3.23
N SER A 53 -3.20 11.37 -4.23
CA SER A 53 -3.66 11.51 -5.61
C SER A 53 -5.14 11.09 -5.73
N GLU A 54 -5.52 10.00 -5.06
CA GLU A 54 -6.90 9.52 -5.11
C GLU A 54 -7.87 10.44 -4.36
N ASP A 55 -7.53 10.86 -3.15
CA ASP A 55 -8.35 11.73 -2.29
C ASP A 55 -8.57 13.11 -2.89
N LYS A 56 -7.58 13.66 -3.59
CA LYS A 56 -7.67 15.01 -4.19
C LYS A 56 -8.34 15.01 -5.55
N PHE A 57 -8.25 13.91 -6.30
CA PHE A 57 -8.64 13.90 -7.71
C PHE A 57 -9.60 12.77 -8.07
N LEU A 58 -9.32 11.50 -7.73
CA LEU A 58 -10.15 10.36 -8.13
C LEU A 58 -11.50 10.38 -7.45
N TYR A 59 -11.50 10.26 -6.14
CA TYR A 59 -12.73 10.10 -5.39
C TYR A 59 -13.65 11.33 -5.51
N PRO A 60 -13.17 12.59 -5.44
CA PRO A 60 -14.03 13.75 -5.66
C PRO A 60 -14.70 13.77 -7.04
N ASN A 61 -13.99 13.37 -8.10
CA ASN A 61 -14.57 13.31 -9.45
C ASN A 61 -15.68 12.26 -9.54
N LEU A 62 -15.49 11.09 -8.94
CA LEU A 62 -16.51 10.02 -8.94
C LEU A 62 -17.73 10.40 -8.09
N LEU A 63 -17.51 11.02 -6.94
CA LEU A 63 -18.57 11.41 -6.02
C LEU A 63 -19.46 12.54 -6.57
N ASN A 64 -18.89 13.43 -7.39
CA ASN A 64 -19.60 14.52 -8.05
C ASN A 64 -20.31 14.13 -9.36
N GLY A 65 -20.14 12.89 -9.86
CA GLY A 65 -20.83 12.41 -11.06
C GLY A 65 -22.33 12.15 -10.83
N ASP A 66 -23.03 11.63 -11.84
CA ASP A 66 -24.47 11.26 -11.73
C ASP A 66 -24.70 9.76 -11.48
N ASP A 67 -23.68 8.93 -11.67
CA ASP A 67 -23.79 7.47 -11.52
C ASP A 67 -23.68 7.04 -10.04
N ASN A 68 -24.84 6.75 -9.43
CA ASN A 68 -24.94 6.26 -8.06
C ASN A 68 -24.15 4.97 -7.80
N LYS A 69 -23.95 4.09 -8.80
CA LYS A 69 -23.11 2.89 -8.64
C LYS A 69 -21.65 3.27 -8.47
N LEU A 70 -21.14 4.21 -9.29
CA LEU A 70 -19.77 4.70 -9.16
C LEU A 70 -19.55 5.45 -7.85
N LYS A 71 -20.53 6.22 -7.36
CA LYS A 71 -20.46 6.86 -6.04
C LYS A 71 -20.34 5.85 -4.90
N ASN A 72 -21.19 4.83 -4.91
CA ASN A 72 -21.17 3.78 -3.89
C ASN A 72 -19.85 3.00 -3.93
N LEU A 73 -19.35 2.72 -5.13
CA LEU A 73 -18.05 2.08 -5.31
C LEU A 73 -16.93 2.97 -4.75
N ALA A 74 -16.88 4.25 -5.13
CA ALA A 74 -15.90 5.21 -4.60
C ALA A 74 -15.91 5.26 -3.06
N ASN A 75 -17.08 5.39 -2.44
CA ASN A 75 -17.19 5.39 -0.98
C ASN A 75 -16.68 4.09 -0.33
N SER A 76 -16.97 2.93 -0.93
CA SER A 76 -16.44 1.65 -0.43
C SER A 76 -14.91 1.62 -0.49
N TYR A 77 -14.32 2.17 -1.55
CA TYR A 77 -12.88 2.17 -1.78
C TYR A 77 -12.15 3.14 -0.84
N ILE A 78 -12.72 4.31 -0.58
CA ILE A 78 -12.24 5.29 0.42
C ILE A 78 -12.19 4.64 1.81
N ASN A 79 -13.28 4.00 2.23
CA ASN A 79 -13.37 3.37 3.55
C ASN A 79 -12.38 2.21 3.71
N GLU A 80 -12.29 1.33 2.70
CA GLU A 80 -11.37 0.19 2.72
C GLU A 80 -9.91 0.65 2.78
N MET A 81 -9.56 1.68 1.99
CA MET A 81 -8.20 2.19 1.93
C MET A 81 -7.79 2.98 3.19
N GLY A 82 -8.72 3.72 3.81
CA GLY A 82 -8.48 4.36 5.11
C GLY A 82 -8.03 3.35 6.18
N GLY A 83 -8.73 2.21 6.28
CA GLY A 83 -8.36 1.15 7.22
C GLY A 83 -6.97 0.54 6.94
N ILE A 84 -6.60 0.38 5.67
CA ILE A 84 -5.27 -0.12 5.28
C ILE A 84 -4.18 0.91 5.59
N SER A 85 -4.43 2.19 5.33
CA SER A 85 -3.49 3.28 5.62
C SER A 85 -3.17 3.36 7.12
N ASP A 86 -4.17 3.24 7.98
CA ASP A 86 -4.00 3.24 9.44
C ASP A 86 -3.21 2.00 9.90
N THR A 87 -3.59 0.82 9.37
CA THR A 87 -2.91 -0.45 9.68
C THR A 87 -1.44 -0.41 9.25
N PHE A 88 -1.16 0.10 8.05
CA PHE A 88 0.20 0.22 7.55
C PHE A 88 1.00 1.27 8.33
N THR A 89 0.39 2.37 8.75
CA THR A 89 1.04 3.38 9.60
C THR A 89 1.48 2.78 10.93
N ASN A 90 0.62 1.98 11.56
CA ASN A 90 0.96 1.27 12.79
C ASN A 90 2.09 0.25 12.57
N TYR A 91 1.99 -0.57 11.53
CA TYR A 91 3.04 -1.50 11.12
C TYR A 91 4.39 -0.79 10.90
N LYS A 92 4.39 0.30 10.12
CA LYS A 92 5.59 1.09 9.85
C LYS A 92 6.18 1.62 11.16
N ASN A 93 5.37 2.22 12.03
CA ASN A 93 5.88 2.76 13.29
C ASN A 93 6.49 1.68 14.19
N LYS A 94 6.00 0.45 14.07
CA LYS A 94 6.54 -0.72 14.76
C LYS A 94 7.86 -1.22 14.14
N PHE A 95 8.08 -1.09 12.84
CA PHE A 95 9.23 -1.73 12.15
C PHE A 95 10.10 -0.80 11.29
N ASN A 96 9.95 0.53 11.36
CA ASN A 96 10.66 1.47 10.48
C ASN A 96 12.17 1.63 10.73
N THR A 97 12.75 0.90 11.68
CA THR A 97 14.18 0.91 11.98
C THR A 97 14.64 -0.49 12.36
N LYS A 98 15.91 -0.80 12.08
CA LYS A 98 16.53 -2.09 12.43
C LYS A 98 16.41 -2.39 13.93
N SER A 99 16.61 -1.40 14.79
CA SER A 99 16.53 -1.59 16.25
C SER A 99 15.14 -2.00 16.71
N LYS A 100 14.08 -1.43 16.14
CA LYS A 100 12.70 -1.84 16.47
C LYS A 100 12.39 -3.26 16.00
N ILE A 101 12.85 -3.66 14.81
CA ILE A 101 12.70 -5.04 14.34
C ILE A 101 13.39 -6.02 15.31
N ILE A 102 14.62 -5.73 15.72
CA ILE A 102 15.35 -6.55 16.69
C ILE A 102 14.60 -6.63 18.03
N SER A 103 14.02 -5.52 18.48
CA SER A 103 13.27 -5.46 19.75
C SER A 103 11.97 -6.25 19.71
N GLU A 104 11.25 -6.27 18.58
CA GLU A 104 9.97 -6.96 18.41
C GLU A 104 10.14 -8.45 18.07
N GLY A 105 11.25 -8.81 17.43
CA GLY A 105 11.58 -10.17 17.04
C GLY A 105 11.28 -10.47 15.56
N ASN A 106 12.17 -11.25 14.95
CA ASN A 106 12.20 -11.54 13.51
C ASN A 106 10.96 -12.30 13.02
N GLU A 107 10.41 -13.21 13.82
CA GLU A 107 9.19 -13.95 13.48
C GLU A 107 7.96 -13.04 13.45
N VAL A 108 7.82 -12.17 14.45
CA VAL A 108 6.74 -11.18 14.54
C VAL A 108 6.81 -10.22 13.35
N PHE A 109 8.00 -9.67 13.10
CA PHE A 109 8.26 -8.81 11.95
C PHE A 109 7.86 -9.48 10.62
N THR A 110 8.32 -10.70 10.38
CA THR A 110 8.06 -11.42 9.12
C THR A 110 6.56 -11.70 8.95
N SER A 111 5.89 -12.16 10.01
CA SER A 111 4.46 -12.49 9.99
C SER A 111 3.60 -11.25 9.72
N GLU A 112 3.85 -10.15 10.44
CA GLU A 112 3.10 -8.90 10.26
C GLU A 112 3.40 -8.24 8.91
N THR A 113 4.66 -8.29 8.44
CA THR A 113 5.04 -7.79 7.12
C THR A 113 4.27 -8.51 6.03
N LYS A 114 4.25 -9.86 6.03
CA LYS A 114 3.48 -10.62 5.03
C LYS A 114 2.00 -10.25 5.01
N LYS A 115 1.39 -10.13 6.19
CA LYS A 115 -0.04 -9.77 6.30
C LYS A 115 -0.33 -8.39 5.70
N ILE A 116 0.47 -7.39 6.03
CA ILE A 116 0.21 -6.03 5.54
C ILE A 116 0.50 -5.89 4.05
N LEU A 117 1.55 -6.54 3.53
CA LEU A 117 1.85 -6.53 2.10
C LEU A 117 0.69 -7.13 1.29
N VAL A 118 0.18 -8.31 1.69
CA VAL A 118 -0.98 -8.94 1.03
C VAL A 118 -2.22 -8.06 1.05
N ALA A 119 -2.48 -7.35 2.16
CA ALA A 119 -3.61 -6.44 2.26
C ALA A 119 -3.51 -5.27 1.27
N ILE A 120 -2.32 -4.68 1.14
CA ILE A 120 -2.06 -3.58 0.20
C ILE A 120 -2.17 -4.07 -1.24
N GLU A 121 -1.53 -5.20 -1.59
CA GLU A 121 -1.58 -5.78 -2.94
C GLU A 121 -3.02 -6.08 -3.37
N LYS A 122 -3.80 -6.71 -2.49
CA LYS A 122 -5.20 -7.03 -2.74
C LYS A 122 -6.00 -5.77 -3.03
N ARG A 123 -5.78 -4.70 -2.26
CA ARG A 123 -6.51 -3.45 -2.40
C ARG A 123 -6.20 -2.74 -3.72
N ILE A 124 -4.93 -2.63 -4.08
CA ILE A 124 -4.48 -2.01 -5.34
C ILE A 124 -4.95 -2.83 -6.54
N SER A 125 -4.84 -4.16 -6.45
CA SER A 125 -5.30 -5.05 -7.53
C SER A 125 -6.82 -4.93 -7.78
N LYS A 126 -7.60 -4.67 -6.72
CA LYS A 126 -9.05 -4.46 -6.82
C LYS A 126 -9.38 -3.15 -7.56
N GLU A 127 -8.65 -2.08 -7.26
CA GLU A 127 -8.69 -0.79 -7.99
C GLU A 127 -8.49 -0.97 -9.48
N GLU A 128 -7.41 -1.65 -9.87
CA GLU A 128 -7.08 -1.86 -11.28
C GLU A 128 -8.10 -2.73 -12.00
N ASN A 129 -8.60 -3.77 -11.33
CA ASN A 129 -9.44 -4.79 -11.96
C ASN A 129 -10.93 -4.50 -11.95
N GLU A 130 -11.38 -3.59 -11.08
CA GLU A 130 -12.77 -3.20 -10.96
C GLU A 130 -12.94 -1.71 -11.26
N LEU A 131 -12.45 -0.83 -10.38
CA LEU A 131 -12.73 0.60 -10.45
C LEU A 131 -12.20 1.24 -11.74
N TYR A 132 -10.92 1.01 -12.05
CA TYR A 132 -10.27 1.64 -13.20
C TYR A 132 -10.82 1.13 -14.53
N LYS A 133 -11.39 -0.08 -14.59
CA LYS A 133 -12.07 -0.60 -15.79
C LYS A 133 -13.41 0.10 -16.06
N LEU A 134 -14.07 0.61 -15.03
CA LEU A 134 -15.38 1.26 -15.16
C LEU A 134 -15.28 2.72 -15.60
N ILE A 135 -14.11 3.34 -15.41
CA ILE A 135 -13.91 4.78 -15.62
C ILE A 135 -12.90 5.09 -16.74
N ARG A 136 -12.43 4.05 -17.43
CA ARG A 136 -11.53 4.14 -18.57
C ARG A 136 -12.28 4.09 -19.89
#